data_AF-A0A651DL49-F1
#
_entry.id   AF-A0A651DL49-F1
#
_cell.length_a   1.000
_cell.length_b   1.000
_cell.length_c   1.000
_cell.angle_alpha   90.00
_cell.angle_beta   90.00
_cell.angle_gamma   90.00
#
_symmetry.space_group_name_H-M   'P 1'
#
loop_
_entity.id
_entity.type
_entity.pdbx_description
1 polymer ?
#
loop_
_entity_poly.entity_id
_entity_poly.type
_entity_poly.pdbx_seq_one_letter_code
_entity_poly.pdbx_strand_id
1 'polypeptide(L)'
;MTFAEDRVMGSSARGGVLLVWLVLASACAGTGPTGGGSAVPEGGSPEVERSRVILLHDNDTHLHDNHRDEVRRFVEGVRGAAPSVFLVSGGDVLVRHSHLWPEGEGIEWYRREGLRQIEWMNELEYDVMVSGNHELEPHEMVTREILDAARFPILAANIRIETEQLPRHPAYHILTTEDGLTLAVLGLSVINFEAPPGLVEEGYHQTVEAHRALAEEHDALILLNHIGIRYDLELANAFPEVAAIIGGHTHTLLPEAIHVNGVLVAQTGGHHHVRNPESEMTMGVVVLEFEDGELVESCGWVVSIGPQGVRPAGAYRYHAERWEAPVPACAA
;
A
#
# COMPACT_ATOMS: atom_id res chain seq x y z
N MET A 1 -43.31 -45.00 33.25
CA MET A 1 -43.38 -44.44 34.62
C MET A 1 -44.13 -43.12 34.53
N THR A 2 -45.33 -43.10 35.09
CA THR A 2 -46.09 -41.93 35.57
C THR A 2 -45.21 -41.12 36.53
N PHE A 3 -45.28 -39.79 36.70
CA PHE A 3 -46.37 -38.84 37.04
C PHE A 3 -45.93 -37.45 36.49
N ALA A 4 -46.75 -36.56 35.89
CA ALA A 4 -48.02 -35.94 36.28
C ALA A 4 -47.94 -34.92 37.45
N GLU A 5 -48.56 -33.77 37.17
CA GLU A 5 -49.05 -32.66 38.03
C GLU A 5 -48.20 -31.39 38.06
N ASP A 6 -48.58 -30.23 37.50
CA ASP A 6 -49.81 -29.40 37.41
C ASP A 6 -49.85 -28.22 38.39
N ARG A 7 -50.43 -27.12 37.86
CA ARG A 7 -51.04 -25.92 38.49
C ARG A 7 -50.22 -24.62 38.58
N VAL A 8 -50.77 -23.42 38.41
CA VAL A 8 -51.97 -22.87 37.72
C VAL A 8 -51.99 -21.34 37.98
N MET A 9 -52.44 -20.57 36.97
CA MET A 9 -53.11 -19.26 36.99
C MET A 9 -52.49 -17.98 37.61
N GLY A 10 -52.72 -16.86 36.92
CA GLY A 10 -53.31 -15.68 37.58
C GLY A 10 -53.00 -14.30 37.00
N SER A 11 -53.92 -13.80 36.16
CA SER A 11 -54.22 -12.42 35.72
C SER A 11 -53.74 -11.21 36.56
N SER A 12 -53.49 -10.06 35.92
CA SER A 12 -54.48 -8.96 35.77
C SER A 12 -53.85 -7.60 35.42
N ALA A 13 -54.61 -6.80 34.68
CA ALA A 13 -54.33 -5.42 34.29
C ALA A 13 -54.95 -4.39 35.27
N ARG A 14 -54.42 -3.15 35.25
CA ARG A 14 -54.94 -1.80 35.66
C ARG A 14 -53.73 -0.99 36.17
N GLY A 15 -53.53 0.31 35.97
CA GLY A 15 -54.35 1.44 35.51
C GLY A 15 -54.01 2.68 36.38
N GLY A 16 -53.71 3.84 35.77
CA GLY A 16 -53.61 5.19 36.41
C GLY A 16 -52.34 5.46 37.23
N VAL A 17 -51.84 6.68 37.45
CA VAL A 17 -52.44 8.03 37.47
C VAL A 17 -51.35 9.11 37.24
N LEU A 18 -51.79 10.20 36.60
CA LEU A 18 -51.12 11.48 36.32
C LEU A 18 -50.80 12.27 37.61
N LEU A 19 -49.64 12.96 37.69
CA LEU A 19 -49.47 14.07 38.63
C LEU A 19 -48.88 15.31 37.95
N VAL A 20 -49.70 16.36 37.97
CA VAL A 20 -49.44 17.74 37.54
C VAL A 20 -48.70 18.46 38.67
N TRP A 21 -47.69 19.26 38.33
CA TRP A 21 -47.24 20.37 39.18
C TRP A 21 -47.37 21.68 38.41
N LEU A 22 -48.07 22.61 39.06
CA LEU A 22 -48.48 23.93 38.60
C LEU A 22 -47.84 24.91 39.58
N VAL A 23 -46.99 25.83 39.11
CA VAL A 23 -46.56 27.00 39.89
C VAL A 23 -46.72 28.24 39.01
N LEU A 24 -47.44 29.21 39.55
CA LEU A 24 -47.88 30.45 38.92
C LEU A 24 -46.88 31.61 39.16
N ALA A 25 -46.65 32.34 38.06
CA ALA A 25 -46.56 33.80 37.90
C ALA A 25 -45.54 34.65 38.68
N SER A 26 -44.76 35.43 37.93
CA SER A 26 -44.87 36.90 38.01
C SER A 26 -44.42 37.56 36.70
N ALA A 27 -45.15 38.59 36.28
CA ALA A 27 -44.93 39.37 35.08
C ALA A 27 -44.21 40.68 35.40
N CYS A 28 -43.35 41.15 34.48
CA CYS A 28 -43.08 42.57 34.28
C CYS A 28 -42.86 42.82 32.79
N ALA A 29 -43.68 43.71 32.23
CA ALA A 29 -43.59 44.20 30.86
C ALA A 29 -42.52 45.30 30.77
N GLY A 30 -41.80 45.32 29.65
CA GLY A 30 -40.92 46.42 29.23
C GLY A 30 -40.86 46.47 27.71
N THR A 31 -41.44 47.51 27.14
CA THR A 31 -41.64 47.76 25.70
C THR A 31 -40.41 48.39 25.03
N GLY A 32 -40.10 47.95 23.80
CA GLY A 32 -39.21 48.66 22.86
C GLY A 32 -39.04 47.90 21.54
N PRO A 33 -39.37 48.47 20.36
CA PRO A 33 -39.30 47.76 19.08
C PRO A 33 -38.03 48.14 18.30
N THR A 34 -37.16 47.19 17.98
CA THR A 34 -36.15 47.37 16.92
C THR A 34 -35.74 46.04 16.30
N GLY A 35 -35.91 45.94 14.98
CA GLY A 35 -35.01 45.18 14.10
C GLY A 35 -35.17 43.67 14.07
N GLY A 36 -36.19 43.19 13.36
CA GLY A 36 -36.20 41.82 12.84
C GLY A 36 -35.13 41.65 11.77
N GLY A 37 -33.89 41.39 12.19
CA GLY A 37 -32.86 40.79 11.36
C GLY A 37 -32.92 39.28 11.55
N SER A 38 -33.62 38.58 10.65
CA SER A 38 -33.44 37.14 10.46
C SER A 38 -32.01 36.96 9.96
N ALA A 39 -31.07 36.65 10.85
CA ALA A 39 -29.80 36.09 10.45
C ALA A 39 -30.11 34.74 9.79
N VAL A 40 -30.16 34.74 8.46
CA VAL A 40 -30.03 33.53 7.68
C VAL A 40 -28.66 32.96 8.05
N PRO A 41 -28.53 31.72 8.54
CA PRO A 41 -27.21 31.13 8.66
C PRO A 41 -26.63 31.10 7.25
N GLU A 42 -25.53 31.83 7.03
CA GLU A 42 -24.74 31.66 5.83
C GLU A 42 -24.34 30.18 5.79
N GLY A 43 -25.00 29.42 4.92
CA GLY A 43 -24.60 28.07 4.59
C GLY A 43 -23.25 28.16 3.91
N GLY A 44 -22.18 28.11 4.70
CA GLY A 44 -20.88 27.72 4.19
C GLY A 44 -21.08 26.40 3.44
N SER A 45 -20.67 26.35 2.18
CA SER A 45 -20.45 25.08 1.49
C SER A 45 -19.68 24.15 2.42
N PRO A 46 -20.02 22.86 2.51
CA PRO A 46 -19.25 21.93 3.32
C PRO A 46 -17.76 22.08 2.96
N GLU A 47 -16.93 22.22 3.99
CA GLU A 47 -15.48 22.29 3.82
C GLU A 47 -15.03 20.90 3.38
N VAL A 48 -14.55 20.80 2.13
CA VAL A 48 -14.09 19.53 1.54
C VAL A 48 -12.81 19.11 2.25
N GLU A 49 -12.82 17.94 2.87
CA GLU A 49 -11.63 17.37 3.49
C GLU A 49 -10.67 16.89 2.41
N ARG A 50 -9.45 17.42 2.41
CA ARG A 50 -8.43 17.11 1.40
C ARG A 50 -7.26 16.39 2.03
N SER A 51 -6.97 15.22 1.48
CA SER A 51 -5.89 14.36 1.95
C SER A 51 -5.00 13.96 0.80
N ARG A 52 -3.71 13.76 1.09
CA ARG A 52 -2.74 13.30 0.10
C ARG A 52 -1.93 12.16 0.68
N VAL A 53 -1.81 11.08 -0.09
CA VAL A 53 -0.95 9.94 0.23
C VAL A 53 0.16 9.83 -0.81
N ILE A 54 1.39 9.63 -0.34
CA ILE A 54 2.55 9.39 -1.18
C ILE A 54 3.02 7.96 -0.98
N LEU A 55 3.09 7.18 -2.06
CA LEU A 55 3.70 5.86 -2.09
C LEU A 55 5.06 6.00 -2.78
N LEU A 56 6.13 5.97 -1.99
CA LEU A 56 7.47 5.72 -2.51
C LEU A 56 7.57 4.23 -2.81
N HIS A 57 8.15 3.86 -3.94
CA HIS A 57 8.29 2.45 -4.27
C HIS A 57 9.54 2.08 -5.06
N ASP A 58 9.98 0.85 -4.91
CA ASP A 58 10.95 0.21 -5.79
C ASP A 58 10.44 -1.15 -6.28
N ASN A 59 11.18 -1.77 -7.20
CA ASN A 59 11.00 -3.15 -7.62
C ASN A 59 12.31 -3.67 -8.24
N ASP A 60 12.55 -4.97 -8.19
CA ASP A 60 13.65 -5.64 -8.89
C ASP A 60 15.03 -5.06 -8.55
N THR A 61 15.28 -4.81 -7.25
CA THR A 61 16.57 -4.28 -6.80
C THR A 61 17.67 -5.32 -6.86
N HIS A 62 17.34 -6.62 -6.79
CA HIS A 62 18.29 -7.73 -6.98
C HIS A 62 19.62 -7.55 -6.22
N LEU A 63 19.53 -7.33 -4.91
CA LEU A 63 20.64 -7.08 -3.98
C LEU A 63 21.40 -5.76 -4.23
N HIS A 64 20.86 -4.87 -5.06
CA HIS A 64 21.34 -3.50 -5.17
C HIS A 64 20.74 -2.63 -4.07
N ASP A 65 21.65 -2.04 -3.32
CA ASP A 65 21.42 -1.10 -2.23
C ASP A 65 22.50 -0.01 -2.29
N ASN A 66 22.80 0.43 -3.51
CA ASN A 66 23.80 1.46 -3.78
C ASN A 66 23.30 2.81 -3.27
N HIS A 67 24.22 3.77 -3.10
CA HIS A 67 23.87 5.15 -2.74
C HIS A 67 22.96 5.27 -1.50
N ARG A 68 23.20 4.43 -0.48
CA ARG A 68 22.35 4.34 0.72
C ARG A 68 22.11 5.70 1.38
N ASP A 69 23.14 6.54 1.50
CA ASP A 69 23.01 7.85 2.13
C ASP A 69 22.11 8.79 1.31
N GLU A 70 22.21 8.74 -0.02
CA GLU A 70 21.37 9.50 -0.93
C GLU A 70 19.92 9.01 -0.92
N VAL A 71 19.70 7.69 -0.96
CA VAL A 71 18.37 7.08 -0.88
C VAL A 71 17.71 7.40 0.46
N ARG A 72 18.42 7.24 1.59
CA ARG A 72 17.92 7.58 2.92
C ARG A 72 17.51 9.05 3.00
N ARG A 73 18.37 9.96 2.55
CA ARG A 73 18.08 11.41 2.56
C ARG A 73 16.86 11.75 1.71
N PHE A 74 16.67 11.07 0.57
CA PHE A 74 15.48 11.26 -0.26
C PHE A 74 14.21 10.81 0.48
N VAL A 75 14.19 9.58 0.99
CA VAL A 75 13.04 9.01 1.73
C VAL A 75 12.70 9.87 2.95
N GLU A 76 13.69 10.20 3.79
CA GLU A 76 13.50 11.06 4.97
C GLU A 76 13.05 12.47 4.59
N GLY A 77 13.57 13.02 3.48
CA GLY A 77 13.17 14.33 2.97
C GLY A 77 11.69 14.37 2.55
N VAL A 78 11.20 13.31 1.90
CA VAL A 78 9.78 13.20 1.52
C VAL A 78 8.90 13.01 2.76
N ARG A 79 9.27 12.10 3.67
CA ARG A 79 8.57 11.88 4.96
C ARG A 79 8.52 13.14 5.82
N GLY A 80 9.58 13.94 5.84
CA GLY A 80 9.60 15.20 6.58
C GLY A 80 8.76 16.33 5.96
N ALA A 81 8.34 16.18 4.70
CA ALA A 81 7.61 17.19 3.95
C ALA A 81 6.11 16.87 3.77
N ALA A 82 5.68 15.65 4.05
CA ALA A 82 4.29 15.21 3.92
C ALA A 82 3.92 14.23 5.05
N PRO A 83 2.69 14.31 5.62
CA PRO A 83 2.29 13.50 6.78
C PRO A 83 2.03 12.02 6.44
N SER A 84 1.61 11.74 5.20
CA SER A 84 1.16 10.41 4.79
C SER A 84 2.06 9.86 3.68
N VAL A 85 3.17 9.26 4.07
CA VAL A 85 4.17 8.69 3.16
C VAL A 85 4.44 7.24 3.53
N PHE A 86 4.21 6.33 2.59
CA PHE A 86 4.53 4.92 2.73
C PHE A 86 5.63 4.52 1.73
N LEU A 87 6.48 3.58 2.11
CA LEU A 87 7.54 3.02 1.29
C LEU A 87 7.26 1.53 1.04
N VAL A 88 7.02 1.17 -0.22
CA VAL A 88 6.58 -0.18 -0.61
C VAL A 88 7.51 -0.80 -1.64
N SER A 89 7.59 -2.13 -1.71
CA SER A 89 8.44 -2.83 -2.68
C SER A 89 7.66 -3.82 -3.55
N GLY A 90 7.83 -3.70 -4.85
CA GLY A 90 7.32 -4.61 -5.88
C GLY A 90 8.04 -5.95 -5.96
N GLY A 91 8.95 -6.29 -5.02
CA GLY A 91 9.59 -7.61 -4.95
C GLY A 91 10.88 -7.75 -5.76
N ASP A 92 11.44 -8.96 -5.76
CA ASP A 92 12.74 -9.33 -6.35
C ASP A 92 13.91 -8.50 -5.79
N VAL A 93 13.99 -8.45 -4.47
CA VAL A 93 15.13 -7.83 -3.77
C VAL A 93 16.31 -8.80 -3.63
N LEU A 94 16.08 -10.11 -3.79
CA LEU A 94 17.09 -11.16 -3.74
C LEU A 94 17.55 -11.63 -5.13
N VAL A 95 18.61 -12.45 -5.16
CA VAL A 95 19.11 -13.13 -6.37
C VAL A 95 19.25 -14.63 -6.16
N ARG A 96 18.28 -15.40 -6.66
CA ARG A 96 18.23 -16.87 -6.55
C ARG A 96 19.24 -17.61 -7.44
N HIS A 97 19.84 -16.95 -8.42
CA HIS A 97 20.68 -17.63 -9.41
C HIS A 97 22.07 -17.94 -8.87
N SER A 98 22.25 -19.13 -8.30
CA SER A 98 23.50 -19.52 -7.64
C SER A 98 24.74 -19.52 -8.55
N HIS A 99 24.56 -19.66 -9.86
CA HIS A 99 25.65 -19.56 -10.84
C HIS A 99 26.15 -18.11 -11.08
N LEU A 100 25.43 -17.11 -10.59
CA LEU A 100 25.83 -15.69 -10.62
C LEU A 100 26.48 -15.24 -9.31
N TRP A 101 26.47 -16.08 -8.27
CA TRP A 101 27.13 -15.77 -7.01
C TRP A 101 28.66 -15.85 -7.17
N PRO A 102 29.44 -15.11 -6.38
CA PRO A 102 30.89 -15.16 -6.44
C PRO A 102 31.43 -16.58 -6.27
N GLU A 103 32.40 -16.94 -7.13
CA GLU A 103 33.01 -18.27 -7.13
C GLU A 103 33.60 -18.60 -5.75
N GLY A 104 33.22 -19.75 -5.21
CA GLY A 104 33.71 -20.26 -3.93
C GLY A 104 32.96 -19.75 -2.69
N GLU A 105 32.02 -18.81 -2.80
CA GLU A 105 31.26 -18.36 -1.63
C GLU A 105 29.94 -19.10 -1.39
N GLY A 106 29.22 -19.49 -2.46
CA GLY A 106 28.03 -20.33 -2.36
C GLY A 106 26.92 -19.75 -1.48
N ILE A 107 26.25 -20.62 -0.72
CA ILE A 107 25.04 -20.27 0.06
C ILE A 107 25.29 -19.22 1.16
N GLU A 108 26.51 -19.13 1.70
CA GLU A 108 26.83 -18.17 2.76
C GLU A 108 26.87 -16.73 2.23
N TRP A 109 27.30 -16.55 0.98
CA TRP A 109 27.16 -15.25 0.31
C TRP A 109 25.70 -14.86 0.16
N TYR A 110 24.86 -15.78 -0.30
CA TYR A 110 23.42 -15.52 -0.46
C TYR A 110 22.76 -15.14 0.88
N ARG A 111 23.08 -15.89 1.94
CA ARG A 111 22.67 -15.57 3.32
C ARG A 111 23.06 -14.16 3.72
N ARG A 112 24.35 -13.83 3.61
CA ARG A 112 24.89 -12.54 4.05
C ARG A 112 24.33 -11.36 3.27
N GLU A 113 24.30 -11.46 1.93
CA GLU A 113 23.80 -10.37 1.09
C GLU A 113 22.28 -10.21 1.20
N GLY A 114 21.53 -11.32 1.31
CA GLY A 114 20.09 -11.27 1.54
C GLY A 114 19.74 -10.63 2.89
N LEU A 115 20.42 -11.02 3.98
CA LEU A 115 20.24 -10.38 5.29
C LEU A 115 20.64 -8.91 5.26
N ARG A 116 21.72 -8.55 4.56
CA ARG A 116 22.13 -7.16 4.35
C ARG A 116 21.07 -6.34 3.62
N GLN A 117 20.41 -6.92 2.61
CA GLN A 117 19.34 -6.28 1.85
C GLN A 117 18.10 -6.05 2.72
N ILE A 118 17.64 -7.09 3.44
CA ILE A 118 16.47 -6.96 4.32
C ILE A 118 16.75 -6.00 5.48
N GLU A 119 17.96 -6.01 6.06
CA GLU A 119 18.33 -5.05 7.09
C GLU A 119 18.34 -3.61 6.56
N TRP A 120 18.77 -3.40 5.31
CA TRP A 120 18.67 -2.09 4.68
C TRP A 120 17.23 -1.62 4.53
N MET A 121 16.32 -2.50 4.10
CA MET A 121 14.89 -2.19 4.01
C MET A 121 14.28 -1.92 5.39
N ASN A 122 14.71 -2.67 6.42
CA ASN A 122 14.33 -2.45 7.81
C ASN A 122 14.79 -1.07 8.32
N GLU A 123 16.01 -0.63 7.98
CA GLU A 123 16.56 0.68 8.33
C GLU A 123 15.83 1.84 7.63
N LEU A 124 15.35 1.61 6.40
CA LEU A 124 14.53 2.57 5.67
C LEU A 124 13.05 2.54 6.06
N GLU A 125 12.65 1.63 6.95
CA GLU A 125 11.27 1.48 7.41
C GLU A 125 10.31 1.26 6.24
N TYR A 126 10.56 0.23 5.42
CA TYR A 126 9.57 -0.21 4.43
C TYR A 126 8.28 -0.62 5.15
N ASP A 127 7.15 -0.27 4.56
CA ASP A 127 5.82 -0.54 5.10
C ASP A 127 5.28 -1.89 4.63
N VAL A 128 5.52 -2.26 3.37
CA VAL A 128 5.06 -3.53 2.80
C VAL A 128 5.84 -3.90 1.54
N MET A 129 6.06 -5.19 1.33
CA MET A 129 6.67 -5.75 0.13
C MET A 129 5.78 -6.86 -0.43
N VAL A 130 5.79 -7.09 -1.74
CA VAL A 130 5.31 -8.36 -2.33
C VAL A 130 6.50 -9.27 -2.62
N SER A 131 6.33 -10.59 -2.46
CA SER A 131 7.37 -11.51 -2.93
C SER A 131 7.51 -11.42 -4.44
N GLY A 132 8.74 -11.37 -4.93
CA GLY A 132 9.03 -11.69 -6.31
C GLY A 132 9.39 -13.17 -6.48
N ASN A 133 9.62 -13.59 -7.72
CA ASN A 133 10.04 -14.96 -8.01
C ASN A 133 11.39 -15.33 -7.38
N HIS A 134 12.25 -14.34 -7.06
CA HIS A 134 13.52 -14.56 -6.36
C HIS A 134 13.35 -14.86 -4.88
N GLU A 135 12.33 -14.31 -4.23
CA GLU A 135 12.00 -14.65 -2.84
C GLU A 135 11.27 -16.00 -2.75
N LEU A 136 10.54 -16.39 -3.81
CA LEU A 136 9.76 -17.62 -3.84
C LEU A 136 10.53 -18.88 -4.27
N GLU A 137 11.74 -18.77 -4.82
CA GLU A 137 12.60 -19.93 -5.11
C GLU A 137 13.57 -20.17 -3.93
N PRO A 138 13.24 -21.04 -2.98
CA PRO A 138 14.03 -21.18 -1.78
C PRO A 138 15.36 -21.90 -2.04
N HIS A 139 16.43 -21.31 -1.51
CA HIS A 139 17.68 -22.00 -1.21
C HIS A 139 17.66 -22.51 0.24
N GLU A 140 17.24 -23.76 0.41
CA GLU A 140 17.13 -24.43 1.71
C GLU A 140 16.34 -23.59 2.73
N MET A 141 16.69 -23.66 4.01
CA MET A 141 16.12 -22.81 5.06
C MET A 141 16.68 -21.38 5.07
N VAL A 142 17.71 -21.10 4.26
CA VAL A 142 18.38 -19.79 4.25
C VAL A 142 17.45 -18.71 3.70
N THR A 143 16.62 -19.05 2.69
CA THR A 143 15.67 -18.07 2.14
C THR A 143 14.62 -17.69 3.16
N ARG A 144 14.06 -18.67 3.90
CA ARG A 144 13.17 -18.37 5.02
C ARG A 144 13.83 -17.50 6.07
N GLU A 145 15.07 -17.80 6.46
CA GLU A 145 15.78 -16.97 7.43
C GLU A 145 15.91 -15.50 7.00
N ILE A 146 16.26 -15.27 5.73
CA ILE A 146 16.34 -13.91 5.17
C ILE A 146 14.98 -13.21 5.26
N LEU A 147 13.91 -13.88 4.80
CA LEU A 147 12.57 -13.29 4.76
C LEU A 147 11.98 -13.09 6.17
N ASP A 148 12.24 -14.00 7.11
CA ASP A 148 11.82 -13.88 8.53
C ASP A 148 12.52 -12.71 9.25
N ALA A 149 13.61 -12.15 8.69
CA ALA A 149 14.29 -10.98 9.24
C ALA A 149 13.59 -9.65 8.90
N ALA A 150 12.60 -9.64 7.99
CA ALA A 150 11.84 -8.45 7.65
C ALA A 150 10.98 -8.00 8.83
N ARG A 151 11.00 -6.69 9.12
CA ARG A 151 10.14 -6.05 10.15
C ARG A 151 8.82 -5.52 9.58
N PHE A 152 8.54 -5.85 8.33
CA PHE A 152 7.37 -5.44 7.57
C PHE A 152 6.74 -6.67 6.89
N PRO A 153 5.43 -6.63 6.58
CA PRO A 153 4.75 -7.72 5.90
C PRO A 153 5.28 -7.93 4.47
N ILE A 154 5.48 -9.20 4.12
CA ILE A 154 5.74 -9.66 2.76
C ILE A 154 4.47 -10.37 2.26
N LEU A 155 3.89 -9.89 1.16
CA LEU A 155 2.61 -10.34 0.62
C LEU A 155 2.76 -11.35 -0.51
N ALA A 156 1.79 -12.26 -0.66
CA ALA A 156 1.62 -13.10 -1.84
C ALA A 156 0.22 -13.76 -1.86
N ALA A 157 -0.83 -13.00 -2.18
CA ALA A 157 -2.23 -13.44 -2.13
C ALA A 157 -2.54 -14.63 -3.02
N ASN A 158 -1.90 -14.70 -4.19
CA ASN A 158 -2.12 -15.79 -5.15
C ASN A 158 -1.15 -16.95 -4.98
N ILE A 159 -0.29 -16.96 -3.95
CA ILE A 159 0.69 -18.02 -3.73
C ILE A 159 0.35 -18.78 -2.46
N ARG A 160 -0.06 -20.04 -2.63
CA ARG A 160 -0.22 -20.95 -1.50
C ARG A 160 1.14 -21.57 -1.15
N ILE A 161 1.64 -21.22 0.03
CA ILE A 161 2.91 -21.69 0.59
C ILE A 161 2.64 -22.74 1.68
N GLU A 162 3.09 -23.98 1.43
CA GLU A 162 2.97 -25.15 2.32
C GLU A 162 4.33 -25.80 2.65
N THR A 163 5.41 -25.31 2.03
CA THR A 163 6.79 -25.72 2.37
C THR A 163 7.29 -24.97 3.61
N GLU A 164 8.14 -25.62 4.41
CA GLU A 164 8.82 -24.98 5.55
C GLU A 164 10.02 -24.11 5.15
N GLN A 165 10.44 -24.16 3.88
CA GLN A 165 11.59 -23.40 3.37
C GLN A 165 11.27 -21.93 3.07
N LEU A 166 10.00 -21.54 3.18
CA LEU A 166 9.52 -20.18 3.01
C LEU A 166 8.56 -19.84 4.16
N PRO A 167 8.48 -18.57 4.61
CA PRO A 167 7.41 -18.14 5.49
C PRO A 167 6.07 -18.14 4.75
N ARG A 168 4.97 -18.18 5.51
CA ARG A 168 3.65 -17.88 4.93
C ARG A 168 3.54 -16.38 4.73
N HIS A 169 3.05 -15.97 3.58
CA HIS A 169 2.83 -14.57 3.26
C HIS A 169 1.33 -14.26 3.30
N PRO A 170 0.88 -13.22 4.04
CA PRO A 170 -0.51 -12.77 3.99
C PRO A 170 -0.89 -12.30 2.59
N ALA A 171 -2.20 -12.29 2.32
CA ALA A 171 -2.71 -11.82 1.04
C ALA A 171 -2.61 -10.29 0.89
N TYR A 172 -2.94 -9.57 1.96
CA TYR A 172 -3.00 -8.12 1.96
C TYR A 172 -2.50 -7.52 3.28
N HIS A 173 -2.25 -6.22 3.26
CA HIS A 173 -1.95 -5.38 4.42
C HIS A 173 -2.74 -4.07 4.35
N ILE A 174 -3.06 -3.46 5.48
CA ILE A 174 -3.77 -2.17 5.52
C ILE A 174 -2.79 -1.10 5.99
N LEU A 175 -2.57 -0.10 5.14
CA LEU A 175 -1.87 1.13 5.51
C LEU A 175 -2.88 2.14 6.02
N THR A 176 -2.54 2.89 7.06
CA THR A 176 -3.44 3.90 7.63
C THR A 176 -2.69 5.21 7.79
N THR A 177 -3.25 6.27 7.22
CA THR A 177 -2.68 7.61 7.30
C THR A 177 -2.91 8.24 8.67
N GLU A 178 -2.21 9.33 8.99
CA GLU A 178 -2.39 10.04 10.26
C GLU A 178 -3.80 10.63 10.42
N ASP A 179 -4.43 11.02 9.31
CA ASP A 179 -5.81 11.52 9.23
C ASP A 179 -6.87 10.41 9.13
N GLY A 180 -6.45 9.14 9.07
CA GLY A 180 -7.33 7.98 9.22
C GLY A 180 -7.84 7.34 7.93
N LEU A 181 -7.38 7.78 6.76
CA LEU A 181 -7.61 7.06 5.50
C LEU A 181 -6.93 5.70 5.54
N THR A 182 -7.59 4.71 4.96
CA THR A 182 -7.14 3.32 4.91
C THR A 182 -6.91 2.88 3.46
N LEU A 183 -5.72 2.33 3.20
CA LEU A 183 -5.33 1.79 1.91
C LEU A 183 -5.12 0.28 2.07
N ALA A 184 -5.96 -0.51 1.41
CA ALA A 184 -5.75 -1.95 1.33
C ALA A 184 -4.72 -2.26 0.25
N VAL A 185 -3.63 -2.91 0.62
CA VAL A 185 -2.57 -3.33 -0.29
C VAL A 185 -2.67 -4.83 -0.50
N LEU A 186 -3.11 -5.27 -1.68
CA LEU A 186 -3.19 -6.67 -2.08
C LEU A 186 -1.94 -7.05 -2.88
N GLY A 187 -1.26 -8.13 -2.47
CA GLY A 187 0.00 -8.55 -3.11
C GLY A 187 -0.15 -9.69 -4.11
N LEU A 188 0.31 -9.54 -5.35
CA LEU A 188 0.35 -10.65 -6.33
C LEU A 188 1.78 -10.97 -6.76
N SER A 189 2.09 -12.25 -6.88
CA SER A 189 3.42 -12.74 -7.25
C SER A 189 3.35 -13.79 -8.37
N VAL A 190 4.51 -14.20 -8.88
CA VAL A 190 4.65 -15.16 -9.97
C VAL A 190 5.68 -16.22 -9.63
N ILE A 191 5.44 -17.44 -10.09
CA ILE A 191 6.39 -18.54 -10.14
C ILE A 191 6.83 -18.71 -11.60
N ASN A 192 8.07 -18.33 -11.89
CA ASN A 192 8.69 -18.48 -13.21
C ASN A 192 9.84 -19.51 -13.22
N PHE A 193 9.80 -20.44 -12.27
CA PHE A 193 10.78 -21.51 -12.07
C PHE A 193 10.06 -22.84 -11.81
N GLU A 194 10.81 -23.94 -11.69
CA GLU A 194 10.24 -25.23 -11.34
C GLU A 194 9.83 -25.22 -9.87
N ALA A 195 8.52 -25.02 -9.62
CA ALA A 195 7.98 -24.88 -8.27
C ALA A 195 8.30 -26.12 -7.40
N PRO A 196 8.86 -25.95 -6.18
CA PRO A 196 9.02 -27.06 -5.27
C PRO A 196 7.63 -27.55 -4.78
N PRO A 197 7.54 -28.80 -4.29
CA PRO A 197 6.32 -29.28 -3.66
C PRO A 197 5.83 -28.34 -2.56
N GLY A 198 4.52 -28.06 -2.56
CA GLY A 198 3.90 -27.17 -1.58
C GLY A 198 3.96 -25.68 -1.95
N LEU A 199 4.39 -25.31 -3.17
CA LEU A 199 4.23 -23.96 -3.69
C LEU A 199 3.29 -23.98 -4.89
N VAL A 200 2.14 -23.29 -4.77
CA VAL A 200 1.11 -23.28 -5.82
C VAL A 200 0.69 -21.86 -6.12
N GLU A 201 0.77 -21.49 -7.39
CA GLU A 201 0.28 -20.22 -7.91
C GLU A 201 -1.17 -20.34 -8.39
N GLU A 202 -2.01 -19.45 -7.91
CA GLU A 202 -3.39 -19.23 -8.32
C GLU A 202 -3.47 -18.10 -9.36
N GLY A 203 -4.57 -18.05 -10.11
CA GLY A 203 -4.72 -17.09 -11.21
C GLY A 203 -4.95 -15.66 -10.72
N TYR A 204 -4.22 -14.70 -11.29
CA TYR A 204 -4.21 -13.30 -10.85
C TYR A 204 -5.59 -12.67 -10.83
N HIS A 205 -6.35 -12.78 -11.93
CA HIS A 205 -7.69 -12.21 -12.01
C HIS A 205 -8.64 -12.83 -10.97
N GLN A 206 -8.55 -14.14 -10.75
CA GLN A 206 -9.37 -14.84 -9.75
C GLN A 206 -9.03 -14.36 -8.34
N THR A 207 -7.75 -14.16 -8.06
CA THR A 207 -7.30 -13.66 -6.76
C THR A 207 -7.78 -12.23 -6.51
N VAL A 208 -7.67 -11.32 -7.49
CA VAL A 208 -8.19 -9.95 -7.34
C VAL A 208 -9.70 -9.95 -7.16
N GLU A 209 -10.44 -10.71 -7.97
CA GLU A 209 -11.90 -10.83 -7.83
C GLU A 209 -12.30 -11.34 -6.45
N ALA A 210 -11.58 -12.32 -5.89
CA ALA A 210 -11.85 -12.86 -4.56
C ALA A 210 -11.62 -11.86 -3.42
N HIS A 211 -10.82 -10.81 -3.65
CA HIS A 211 -10.50 -9.76 -2.67
C HIS A 211 -11.09 -8.40 -3.05
N ARG A 212 -11.97 -8.35 -4.06
CA ARG A 212 -12.54 -7.12 -4.62
C ARG A 212 -13.23 -6.25 -3.57
N ALA A 213 -13.85 -6.87 -2.56
CA ALA A 213 -14.53 -6.17 -1.47
C ALA A 213 -13.61 -5.20 -0.70
N LEU A 214 -12.29 -5.39 -0.73
CA LEU A 214 -11.33 -4.46 -0.14
C LEU A 214 -11.45 -3.04 -0.72
N ALA A 215 -11.90 -2.88 -1.98
CA ALA A 215 -12.12 -1.57 -2.57
C ALA A 215 -13.36 -0.85 -2.02
N GLU A 216 -14.32 -1.59 -1.44
CA GLU A 216 -15.51 -1.02 -0.80
C GLU A 216 -15.32 -0.83 0.72
N GLU A 217 -14.43 -1.62 1.33
CA GLU A 217 -14.16 -1.61 2.77
C GLU A 217 -13.11 -0.56 3.19
N HIS A 218 -12.37 -0.01 2.22
CA HIS A 218 -11.26 0.92 2.43
C HIS A 218 -11.30 2.06 1.41
N ASP A 219 -10.63 3.17 1.73
CA ASP A 219 -10.63 4.38 0.90
C ASP A 219 -9.89 4.19 -0.43
N ALA A 220 -8.95 3.23 -0.49
CA ALA A 220 -8.33 2.80 -1.74
C ALA A 220 -7.85 1.35 -1.69
N LEU A 221 -7.97 0.66 -2.82
CA LEU A 221 -7.33 -0.63 -3.09
C LEU A 221 -6.09 -0.43 -3.97
N ILE A 222 -4.93 -0.87 -3.48
CA ILE A 222 -3.64 -0.86 -4.17
C ILE A 222 -3.25 -2.30 -4.49
N LEU A 223 -2.86 -2.56 -5.75
CA LEU A 223 -2.23 -3.83 -6.12
C LEU A 223 -0.71 -3.66 -6.09
N LEU A 224 -0.04 -4.36 -5.18
CA LEU A 224 1.42 -4.42 -5.11
C LEU A 224 1.88 -5.73 -5.76
N ASN A 225 2.42 -5.63 -6.96
CA ASN A 225 2.51 -6.76 -7.88
C ASN A 225 3.96 -7.08 -8.28
N HIS A 226 4.24 -8.37 -8.43
CA HIS A 226 5.41 -8.91 -9.09
C HIS A 226 5.00 -9.90 -10.19
N ILE A 227 4.10 -9.48 -11.08
CA ILE A 227 3.57 -10.34 -12.16
C ILE A 227 3.95 -9.85 -13.55
N GLY A 228 4.46 -8.62 -13.67
CA GLY A 228 4.94 -8.04 -14.92
C GLY A 228 3.92 -7.16 -15.62
N ILE A 229 4.44 -6.15 -16.34
CA ILE A 229 3.64 -5.04 -16.89
C ILE A 229 2.43 -5.48 -17.69
N ARG A 230 2.52 -6.56 -18.48
CA ARG A 230 1.40 -7.02 -19.30
C ARG A 230 0.18 -7.35 -18.43
N TYR A 231 0.39 -8.08 -17.34
CA TYR A 231 -0.70 -8.48 -16.47
C TYR A 231 -1.18 -7.32 -15.59
N ASP A 232 -0.28 -6.41 -15.21
CA ASP A 232 -0.68 -5.17 -14.53
C ASP A 232 -1.67 -4.36 -15.40
N LEU A 233 -1.41 -4.21 -16.70
CA LEU A 233 -2.33 -3.54 -17.63
C LEU A 233 -3.66 -4.29 -17.81
N GLU A 234 -3.62 -5.63 -17.83
CA GLU A 234 -4.83 -6.45 -17.90
C GLU A 234 -5.71 -6.29 -16.66
N LEU A 235 -5.11 -6.29 -15.46
CA LEU A 235 -5.81 -6.08 -14.20
C LEU A 235 -6.34 -4.65 -14.08
N ALA A 236 -5.56 -3.63 -14.43
CA ALA A 236 -6.00 -2.24 -14.45
C ALA A 236 -7.24 -2.05 -15.32
N ASN A 237 -7.29 -2.70 -16.49
CA ASN A 237 -8.45 -2.63 -17.36
C ASN A 237 -9.67 -3.39 -16.80
N ALA A 238 -9.45 -4.51 -16.10
CA ALA A 238 -10.52 -5.37 -15.57
C ALA A 238 -11.15 -4.86 -14.26
N PHE A 239 -10.37 -4.16 -13.43
CA PHE A 239 -10.75 -3.74 -12.07
C PHE A 239 -10.61 -2.21 -11.91
N PRO A 240 -11.52 -1.40 -12.50
CA PRO A 240 -11.44 0.06 -12.45
C PRO A 240 -11.58 0.68 -11.04
N GLU A 241 -12.04 -0.10 -10.05
CA GLU A 241 -12.07 0.30 -8.64
C GLU A 241 -10.70 0.28 -7.94
N VAL A 242 -9.67 -0.29 -8.58
CA VAL A 242 -8.29 -0.24 -8.06
C VAL A 242 -7.76 1.19 -8.21
N ALA A 243 -7.24 1.76 -7.14
CA ALA A 243 -6.67 3.11 -7.15
C ALA A 243 -5.31 3.15 -7.89
N ALA A 244 -4.44 2.19 -7.60
CA ALA A 244 -3.13 2.09 -8.23
C ALA A 244 -2.59 0.65 -8.27
N ILE A 245 -1.74 0.39 -9.25
CA ILE A 245 -0.93 -0.82 -9.40
C ILE A 245 0.55 -0.42 -9.38
N ILE A 246 1.28 -0.96 -8.42
CA ILE A 246 2.73 -0.81 -8.28
C ILE A 246 3.35 -2.15 -8.64
N GLY A 247 3.98 -2.24 -9.81
CA GLY A 247 4.43 -3.51 -10.41
C GLY A 247 5.94 -3.79 -10.28
N GLY A 248 6.35 -4.93 -10.82
CA GLY A 248 7.73 -5.45 -10.86
C GLY A 248 7.94 -6.44 -12.01
N HIS A 249 8.96 -7.29 -11.91
CA HIS A 249 9.22 -8.49 -12.72
C HIS A 249 9.78 -8.25 -14.12
N THR A 250 9.18 -7.37 -14.91
CA THR A 250 9.57 -7.17 -16.31
C THR A 250 10.68 -6.15 -16.51
N HIS A 251 11.21 -5.58 -15.42
CA HIS A 251 12.18 -4.48 -15.41
C HIS A 251 11.73 -3.28 -16.26
N THR A 252 10.42 -3.07 -16.39
CA THR A 252 9.87 -1.98 -17.19
C THR A 252 10.11 -0.67 -16.46
N LEU A 253 10.83 0.26 -17.07
CA LEU A 253 10.87 1.63 -16.59
C LEU A 253 9.67 2.39 -17.16
N LEU A 254 8.81 2.89 -16.27
CA LEU A 254 7.77 3.86 -16.58
C LEU A 254 8.21 5.20 -15.98
N PRO A 255 8.93 6.07 -16.73
CA PRO A 255 9.41 7.35 -16.20
C PRO A 255 8.29 8.18 -15.55
N GLU A 256 7.10 8.10 -16.14
CA GLU A 256 5.84 8.57 -15.58
C GLU A 256 4.89 7.39 -15.48
N ALA A 257 4.11 7.36 -14.40
CA ALA A 257 3.00 6.43 -14.27
C ALA A 257 1.99 6.65 -15.40
N ILE A 258 1.31 5.58 -15.80
CA ILE A 258 0.29 5.63 -16.85
C ILE A 258 -1.07 5.28 -16.26
N HIS A 259 -2.13 5.79 -16.87
CA HIS A 259 -3.50 5.45 -16.47
C HIS A 259 -4.13 4.50 -17.49
N VAL A 260 -4.67 3.40 -17.00
CA VAL A 260 -5.45 2.43 -17.80
C VAL A 260 -6.81 2.30 -17.15
N ASN A 261 -7.85 2.72 -17.87
CA ASN A 261 -9.24 2.70 -17.37
C ASN A 261 -9.43 3.40 -16.02
N GLY A 262 -8.69 4.49 -15.77
CA GLY A 262 -8.72 5.25 -14.52
C GLY A 262 -7.73 4.77 -13.45
N VAL A 263 -7.18 3.56 -13.59
CA VAL A 263 -6.23 2.98 -12.64
C VAL A 263 -4.80 3.44 -12.97
N LEU A 264 -4.08 3.96 -11.97
CA LEU A 264 -2.67 4.31 -12.11
C LEU A 264 -1.79 3.04 -12.14
N VAL A 265 -0.81 2.98 -13.04
CA VAL A 265 0.16 1.87 -13.14
C VAL A 265 1.59 2.43 -13.14
N ALA A 266 2.43 1.93 -12.23
CA ALA A 266 3.81 2.38 -12.04
C ALA A 266 4.82 1.23 -11.92
N GLN A 267 6.03 1.44 -12.46
CA GLN A 267 7.21 0.55 -12.31
C GLN A 267 8.50 1.37 -12.43
N THR A 268 9.54 0.95 -11.72
CA THR A 268 10.80 1.71 -11.56
C THR A 268 11.95 1.22 -12.43
N GLY A 269 11.70 0.31 -13.38
CA GLY A 269 12.77 -0.41 -14.08
C GLY A 269 13.19 -1.65 -13.31
N GLY A 270 14.48 -1.96 -13.30
CA GLY A 270 15.04 -3.08 -12.54
C GLY A 270 16.55 -3.15 -12.70
N HIS A 271 17.20 -3.80 -11.75
CA HIS A 271 18.64 -4.01 -11.79
C HIS A 271 18.99 -5.37 -12.42
N HIS A 272 20.22 -5.50 -12.92
CA HIS A 272 20.70 -6.81 -13.35
C HIS A 272 20.91 -7.75 -12.15
N HIS A 273 20.85 -9.06 -12.39
CA HIS A 273 21.06 -10.06 -11.33
C HIS A 273 22.53 -10.16 -10.86
N VAL A 274 23.44 -9.42 -11.50
CA VAL A 274 24.83 -9.26 -11.07
C VAL A 274 24.98 -7.85 -10.52
N ARG A 275 25.38 -7.75 -9.24
CA ARG A 275 25.51 -6.48 -8.54
C ARG A 275 26.55 -5.58 -9.20
N ASN A 276 26.10 -4.42 -9.68
CA ASN A 276 26.96 -3.34 -10.16
C ASN A 276 26.96 -2.21 -9.12
N PRO A 277 28.07 -1.95 -8.42
CA PRO A 277 28.15 -0.91 -7.38
C PRO A 277 28.06 0.51 -7.93
N GLU A 278 28.18 0.69 -9.25
CA GLU A 278 28.07 2.01 -9.91
C GLU A 278 26.64 2.32 -10.37
N SER A 279 25.71 1.36 -10.30
CA SER A 279 24.33 1.59 -10.70
C SER A 279 23.62 2.54 -9.74
N GLU A 280 23.02 3.59 -10.29
CA GLU A 280 22.09 4.44 -9.57
C GLU A 280 20.85 3.64 -9.17
N MET A 281 20.27 3.98 -8.03
CA MET A 281 19.01 3.38 -7.59
C MET A 281 17.85 4.13 -8.24
N THR A 282 16.78 3.41 -8.60
CA THR A 282 15.52 4.04 -8.99
C THR A 282 14.52 4.00 -7.84
N MET A 283 13.70 5.04 -7.75
CA MET A 283 12.61 5.13 -6.78
C MET A 283 11.42 5.78 -7.48
N GLY A 284 10.27 5.11 -7.44
CA GLY A 284 9.00 5.65 -7.88
C GLY A 284 8.38 6.52 -6.80
N VAL A 285 7.69 7.57 -7.22
CA VAL A 285 6.88 8.46 -6.39
C VAL A 285 5.49 8.44 -6.96
N VAL A 286 4.55 7.83 -6.26
CA VAL A 286 3.12 7.83 -6.60
C VAL A 286 2.39 8.74 -5.62
N VAL A 287 1.53 9.61 -6.12
CA VAL A 287 0.72 10.52 -5.34
C VAL A 287 -0.75 10.22 -5.60
N LEU A 288 -1.51 10.05 -4.52
CA LEU A 288 -2.95 9.86 -4.52
C LEU A 288 -3.59 11.02 -3.76
N GLU A 289 -4.51 11.75 -4.40
CA GLU A 289 -5.21 12.89 -3.81
C GLU A 289 -6.68 12.54 -3.59
N PHE A 290 -7.15 12.76 -2.36
CA PHE A 290 -8.50 12.42 -1.92
C PHE A 290 -9.29 13.68 -1.54
N GLU A 291 -10.57 13.69 -1.87
CA GLU A 291 -11.57 14.66 -1.39
C GLU A 291 -12.72 13.90 -0.72
N ASP A 292 -13.00 14.21 0.55
CA ASP A 292 -14.04 13.54 1.35
C ASP A 292 -13.94 12.00 1.33
N GLY A 293 -12.71 11.47 1.31
CA GLY A 293 -12.39 10.03 1.25
C GLY A 293 -12.41 9.42 -0.16
N GLU A 294 -12.84 10.16 -1.19
CA GLU A 294 -12.85 9.68 -2.57
C GLU A 294 -11.56 10.07 -3.30
N LEU A 295 -10.94 9.12 -4.01
CA LEU A 295 -9.78 9.40 -4.86
C LEU A 295 -10.20 10.29 -6.04
N VAL A 296 -9.67 11.51 -6.12
CA VAL A 296 -10.00 12.48 -7.18
C VAL A 296 -8.91 12.66 -8.23
N GLU A 297 -7.65 12.40 -7.88
CA GLU A 297 -6.52 12.57 -8.78
C GLU A 297 -5.37 11.64 -8.40
N SER A 298 -4.62 11.17 -9.39
CA SER A 298 -3.43 10.35 -9.15
C SER A 298 -2.36 10.58 -10.21
N CYS A 299 -1.11 10.57 -9.79
CA CYS A 299 0.04 10.75 -10.67
C CYS A 299 1.27 10.05 -10.10
N GLY A 300 2.30 9.87 -10.93
CA GLY A 300 3.56 9.38 -10.43
C GLY A 300 4.69 9.46 -11.45
N TRP A 301 5.91 9.39 -10.95
CA TRP A 301 7.14 9.45 -11.72
C TRP A 301 8.27 8.68 -11.04
N VAL A 302 9.33 8.37 -11.78
CA VAL A 302 10.49 7.65 -11.26
C VAL A 302 11.70 8.55 -11.23
N VAL A 303 12.41 8.59 -10.11
CA VAL A 303 13.68 9.30 -9.95
C VAL A 303 14.85 8.31 -9.93
N SER A 304 16.00 8.75 -10.44
CA SER A 304 17.30 8.09 -10.24
C SER A 304 18.03 8.79 -9.10
N ILE A 305 18.61 7.99 -8.21
CA ILE A 305 19.31 8.43 -7.01
C ILE A 305 20.74 7.90 -7.09
N GLY A 306 21.69 8.82 -7.17
CA GLY A 306 23.10 8.49 -7.35
C GLY A 306 24.04 9.61 -6.90
N PRO A 307 25.32 9.57 -7.32
CA PRO A 307 26.34 10.52 -6.88
C PRO A 307 26.06 11.97 -7.28
N GLN A 308 25.21 12.16 -8.29
CA GLN A 308 24.77 13.48 -8.78
C GLN A 308 23.49 13.98 -8.08
N GLY A 309 23.06 13.29 -7.02
CA GLY A 309 21.80 13.57 -6.33
C GLY A 309 20.60 12.88 -6.97
N VAL A 310 19.42 13.43 -6.70
CA VAL A 310 18.13 12.94 -7.21
C VAL A 310 17.84 13.61 -8.55
N ARG A 311 17.56 12.81 -9.56
CA ARG A 311 17.30 13.28 -10.93
C ARG A 311 16.17 12.48 -11.57
N PRO A 312 15.59 12.97 -12.68
CA PRO A 312 14.69 12.18 -13.48
C PRO A 312 15.24 10.83 -13.94
N ALA A 313 14.47 9.76 -13.79
CA ALA A 313 14.76 8.46 -14.42
C ALA A 313 14.07 8.38 -15.79
N GLY A 314 14.80 8.76 -16.84
CA GLY A 314 14.29 8.76 -18.22
C GLY A 314 13.69 10.10 -18.65
N ALA A 315 12.93 10.08 -19.74
CA ALA A 315 12.31 11.28 -20.31
C ALA A 315 10.85 11.39 -19.85
N TYR A 316 10.51 12.50 -19.22
CA TYR A 316 9.14 12.82 -18.82
C TYR A 316 8.41 13.59 -19.92
N ARG A 317 7.09 13.36 -20.06
CA ARG A 317 6.22 14.16 -20.91
C ARG A 317 5.70 15.40 -20.18
N TYR A 318 5.51 15.31 -18.87
CA TYR A 318 5.02 16.34 -17.96
C TYR A 318 5.96 16.44 -16.72
N HIS A 319 5.98 17.55 -15.99
CA HIS A 319 6.78 17.73 -14.76
C HIS A 319 8.32 17.70 -14.86
N ALA A 320 8.91 18.19 -15.96
CA ALA A 320 10.37 18.29 -16.17
C ALA A 320 11.18 19.13 -15.17
N GLU A 321 10.61 19.54 -14.03
CA GLU A 321 11.27 20.35 -12.99
C GLU A 321 10.95 19.91 -11.54
N ARG A 322 10.27 18.77 -11.29
CA ARG A 322 9.65 18.49 -9.96
C ARG A 322 9.86 17.10 -9.35
N TRP A 323 11.12 16.75 -9.09
CA TRP A 323 11.54 15.49 -8.46
C TRP A 323 12.08 15.66 -7.03
N GLU A 324 12.13 16.89 -6.52
CA GLU A 324 12.65 17.21 -5.19
C GLU A 324 11.52 17.25 -4.14
N ALA A 325 11.89 17.13 -2.86
CA ALA A 325 10.98 17.42 -1.76
C ALA A 325 10.85 18.96 -1.58
N PRO A 326 9.63 19.51 -1.32
CA PRO A 326 8.37 18.80 -1.15
C PRO A 326 7.81 18.25 -2.47
N VAL A 327 7.22 17.04 -2.40
CA VAL A 327 6.61 16.37 -3.54
C VAL A 327 5.43 17.21 -4.08
N PRO A 328 5.39 17.53 -5.39
CA PRO A 328 4.35 18.35 -5.98
C PRO A 328 2.97 17.67 -5.98
N ALA A 329 1.92 18.48 -6.10
CA ALA A 329 0.57 17.99 -6.44
C ALA A 329 0.51 17.45 -7.86
N CYS A 330 -0.47 16.60 -8.15
CA CYS A 330 -0.66 16.06 -9.51
C CYS A 330 -1.10 17.13 -10.51
N ALA A 331 -2.03 18.00 -10.13
CA ALA A 331 -2.57 19.06 -11.00
C ALA A 331 -1.72 20.34 -11.06
N ALA A 332 -0.57 20.39 -10.37
CA ALA A 332 0.24 21.61 -10.27
C ALA A 332 1.14 21.80 -11.50
#